data_AF-A0A1C6VWB8-F1
#
_entry.id   AF-A0A1C6VWB8-F1
#
_cell.length_a   1.000
_cell.length_b   1.000
_cell.length_c   1.000
_cell.angle_alpha   90.00
_cell.angle_beta   90.00
_cell.angle_gamma   90.00
#
_symmetry.space_group_name_H-M   'P 1'
#
loop_
_entity.id
_entity.type
_entity.pdbx_description
1 polymer ?
#
loop_
_entity_poly.entity_id
_entity_poly.type
_entity_poly.pdbx_seq_one_letter_code
_entity_poly.pdbx_strand_id
1 'polypeptide(L)'
;MVSMAMIQAARAAQFPSDPYAWVLTRDRDHELHGTSESEVGTAGPGQATEEMFERARTQGRRFRLLDEGDIDEGAIADGKDVDPDERGVVYEGLIWTEGEPGGEADFGPLYDFGTPNYGCVEIQYREGDRWVSL
;
A
#
# COMPACT_ATOMS: atom_id res chain seq x y z
N MET A 1 -19.47 -5.32 14.09
CA MET A 1 -18.68 -4.45 13.19
C MET A 1 -17.37 -4.18 13.90
N VAL A 2 -16.25 -4.69 13.38
CA VAL A 2 -14.92 -4.39 13.94
C VAL A 2 -14.52 -3.01 13.38
N SER A 3 -14.11 -2.08 14.23
CA SER A 3 -13.69 -0.75 13.78
C SER A 3 -12.26 -0.77 13.25
N MET A 4 -11.92 0.17 12.35
CA MET A 4 -10.56 0.33 11.84
C MET A 4 -9.52 0.47 12.96
N ALA A 5 -9.86 1.23 14.00
CA ALA A 5 -9.00 1.40 15.19
C ALA A 5 -8.73 0.07 15.92
N MET A 6 -9.68 -0.88 15.93
CA MET A 6 -9.44 -2.21 16.50
C MET A 6 -8.52 -3.05 15.61
N ILE A 7 -8.61 -2.92 14.28
CA ILE A 7 -7.73 -3.62 13.34
C ILE A 7 -6.29 -3.13 13.51
N GLN A 8 -6.08 -1.82 13.52
CA GLN A 8 -4.76 -1.21 13.73
C GLN A 8 -4.17 -1.59 15.10
N ALA A 9 -4.97 -1.57 16.17
CA ALA A 9 -4.51 -1.99 17.49
C ALA A 9 -4.14 -3.48 17.55
N ALA A 10 -4.90 -4.35 16.87
CA ALA A 10 -4.60 -5.78 16.80
C ALA A 10 -3.29 -6.04 16.01
N ARG A 11 -3.05 -5.32 14.91
CA ARG A 11 -1.79 -5.37 14.16
C ARG A 11 -0.61 -4.89 14.99
N ALA A 12 -0.78 -3.76 15.68
CA ALA A 12 0.25 -3.22 16.56
C ALA A 12 0.67 -4.21 17.66
N ALA A 13 -0.26 -5.01 18.17
CA ALA A 13 0.02 -6.06 19.15
C ALA A 13 0.74 -7.27 18.55
N GLN A 14 0.55 -7.56 17.26
CA GLN A 14 1.16 -8.70 16.57
C GLN A 14 2.53 -8.40 15.97
N PHE A 15 2.84 -7.12 15.74
CA PHE A 15 4.11 -6.65 15.20
C PHE A 15 5.36 -7.28 15.83
N PRO A 16 5.46 -7.53 17.16
CA PRO A 16 6.63 -8.20 17.73
C PRO A 16 6.83 -9.65 17.27
N SER A 17 5.76 -10.32 16.84
CA SER A 17 5.81 -11.71 16.35
C SER A 17 6.02 -11.76 14.83
N ASP A 18 5.41 -10.81 14.11
CA ASP A 18 5.45 -10.73 12.64
C ASP A 18 5.84 -9.32 12.20
N PRO A 19 7.11 -8.91 12.38
CA PRO A 19 7.55 -7.57 12.05
C PRO A 19 7.62 -7.38 10.52
N TYR A 20 7.27 -6.17 10.08
CA TYR A 20 7.30 -5.77 8.68
C TYR A 20 7.55 -4.27 8.56
N ALA A 21 7.93 -3.83 7.37
CA ALA A 21 8.06 -2.42 7.04
C ALA A 21 7.73 -2.20 5.57
N TRP A 22 7.06 -1.09 5.26
CA TRP A 22 6.72 -0.68 3.90
C TRP A 22 7.10 0.78 3.65
N VAL A 23 7.38 1.09 2.39
CA VAL A 23 7.68 2.45 1.89
C VAL A 23 6.96 2.67 0.58
N LEU A 24 6.22 3.77 0.45
CA LEU A 24 5.58 4.17 -0.79
C LEU A 24 6.61 4.71 -1.78
N THR A 25 6.47 4.28 -3.03
CA THR A 25 7.34 4.62 -4.15
C THR A 25 6.62 5.32 -5.28
N ARG A 26 5.28 5.22 -5.32
CA ARG A 26 4.42 5.89 -6.28
C ARG A 26 3.13 6.31 -5.62
N ASP A 27 2.69 7.52 -5.95
CA ASP A 27 1.41 8.10 -5.55
C ASP A 27 0.66 8.49 -6.82
N ARG A 28 -0.23 7.59 -7.25
CA ARG A 28 -0.92 7.72 -8.53
C ARG A 28 -2.07 8.73 -8.46
N ASP A 29 -2.68 8.91 -7.30
CA ASP A 29 -3.66 9.98 -7.10
C ASP A 29 -3.00 11.36 -7.29
N HIS A 30 -1.82 11.57 -6.70
CA HIS A 30 -1.06 12.79 -6.92
C HIS A 30 -0.64 12.97 -8.39
N GLU A 31 -0.19 11.91 -9.07
CA GLU A 31 0.14 11.96 -10.51
C GLU A 31 -1.08 12.35 -11.37
N LEU A 32 -2.24 11.80 -11.05
CA LEU A 32 -3.48 12.00 -11.80
C LEU A 32 -4.18 13.30 -11.46
N HIS A 33 -4.07 13.85 -10.24
CA HIS A 33 -4.88 15.00 -9.82
C HIS A 33 -4.04 16.18 -9.37
N GLY A 34 -2.86 15.94 -8.79
CA GLY A 34 -1.92 16.99 -8.37
C GLY A 34 -2.47 17.94 -7.31
N THR A 35 -3.52 17.53 -6.59
CA THR A 35 -4.27 18.38 -5.66
C THR A 35 -3.72 18.40 -4.23
N SER A 36 -2.89 17.41 -3.88
CA SER A 36 -2.27 17.20 -2.56
C SER A 36 -0.74 17.18 -2.66
N GLU A 37 -0.03 17.17 -1.53
CA GLU A 37 1.39 16.79 -1.52
C GLU A 37 1.53 15.29 -1.81
N SER A 38 2.61 14.90 -2.48
CA SER A 38 2.85 13.49 -2.80
C SER A 38 3.21 12.69 -1.56
N GLU A 39 2.64 11.50 -1.42
CA GLU A 39 2.92 10.53 -0.36
C GLU A 39 4.13 9.63 -0.65
N VAL A 40 4.86 9.88 -1.73
CA VAL A 40 6.10 9.14 -2.05
C VAL A 40 7.12 9.33 -0.92
N GLY A 41 7.63 8.21 -0.41
CA GLY A 41 8.55 8.19 0.73
C GLY A 41 7.86 7.99 2.09
N THR A 42 6.52 8.11 2.16
CA THR A 42 5.75 7.73 3.34
C THR A 42 5.99 6.25 3.66
N ALA A 43 6.19 5.94 4.94
CA ALA A 43 6.60 4.63 5.41
C ALA A 43 5.87 4.22 6.68
N GLY A 44 5.73 2.92 6.90
CA GLY A 44 5.08 2.37 8.07
C GLY A 44 5.41 0.89 8.31
N PRO A 45 4.89 0.30 9.39
CA PRO A 45 4.12 0.94 10.44
C PRO A 45 5.02 1.81 11.34
N GLY A 46 4.45 2.69 12.16
CA GLY A 46 5.22 3.61 13.01
C GLY A 46 6.13 2.93 14.05
N GLN A 47 5.96 1.63 14.29
CA GLN A 47 6.81 0.80 15.14
C GLN A 47 8.06 0.26 14.42
N ALA A 48 8.11 0.29 13.09
CA ALA A 48 9.26 -0.18 12.33
C ALA A 48 10.48 0.72 12.56
N THR A 49 11.66 0.09 12.60
CA THR A 49 12.93 0.79 12.77
C THR A 49 13.48 1.26 11.42
N GLU A 50 14.44 2.19 11.44
CA GLU A 50 15.11 2.64 10.20
C GLU A 50 15.78 1.49 9.45
N GLU A 51 16.33 0.51 10.18
CA GLU A 51 16.90 -0.70 9.56
C GLU A 51 15.83 -1.49 8.79
N MET A 52 14.62 -1.61 9.33
CA MET A 52 13.52 -2.30 8.65
C MET A 52 13.06 -1.53 7.41
N PHE A 53 13.00 -0.20 7.47
CA PHE A 53 12.71 0.61 6.28
C PHE A 53 13.80 0.45 5.22
N GLU A 54 15.07 0.37 5.61
CA GLU A 54 16.15 0.10 4.66
C GLU A 54 16.03 -1.29 4.03
N ARG A 55 15.62 -2.31 4.81
CA ARG A 55 15.29 -3.63 4.26
C ARG A 55 14.12 -3.57 3.29
N ALA A 56 13.07 -2.81 3.59
CA ALA A 56 11.96 -2.60 2.65
C ALA A 56 12.45 -1.98 1.33
N ARG A 57 13.31 -0.94 1.39
CA ARG A 57 13.84 -0.28 0.19
C ARG A 57 14.76 -1.17 -0.65
N THR A 58 15.54 -2.04 -0.02
CA THR A 58 16.61 -2.81 -0.69
C THR A 58 16.24 -4.25 -1.00
N GLN A 59 15.34 -4.85 -0.22
CA GLN A 59 14.96 -6.27 -0.27
C GLN A 59 13.45 -6.46 -0.35
N GLY A 60 12.67 -5.38 -0.29
CA GLY A 60 11.22 -5.45 -0.27
C GLY A 60 10.63 -5.94 -1.58
N ARG A 61 9.49 -6.62 -1.45
CA ARG A 61 8.64 -7.03 -2.56
C ARG A 61 7.80 -5.84 -2.99
N ARG A 62 7.53 -5.73 -4.30
CA ARG A 62 6.64 -4.70 -4.84
C ARG A 62 5.19 -5.04 -4.51
N PHE A 63 4.48 -4.04 -4.01
CA PHE A 63 3.03 -4.09 -3.84
C PHE A 63 2.36 -2.89 -4.50
N ARG A 64 1.07 -3.01 -4.74
CA ARG A 64 0.18 -1.89 -5.07
C ARG A 64 -1.12 -1.97 -4.29
N LEU A 65 -1.67 -0.83 -3.93
CA LEU A 65 -2.94 -0.68 -3.21
C LEU A 65 -4.00 -0.18 -4.19
N LEU A 66 -5.16 -0.81 -4.18
CA LEU A 66 -6.26 -0.49 -5.07
C LEU A 66 -7.50 -0.04 -4.32
N ASP A 67 -8.15 1.01 -4.81
CA ASP A 67 -9.52 1.40 -4.48
C ASP A 67 -10.53 0.85 -5.51
N GLU A 68 -11.78 1.34 -5.44
CA GLU A 68 -12.84 0.93 -6.36
C GLU A 68 -12.76 1.61 -7.76
N GLY A 69 -11.73 2.42 -8.02
CA GLY A 69 -11.50 3.14 -9.27
C GLY A 69 -11.88 4.62 -9.24
N ASP A 70 -12.20 5.18 -8.08
CA ASP A 70 -12.74 6.54 -7.94
C ASP A 70 -11.75 7.60 -8.49
N ILE A 71 -10.46 7.42 -8.24
CA ILE A 71 -9.42 8.34 -8.73
C ILE A 71 -9.31 8.32 -10.27
N ASP A 72 -9.59 7.19 -10.93
CA ASP A 72 -9.57 7.10 -12.38
C ASP A 72 -10.79 7.75 -13.00
N GLU A 73 -11.97 7.60 -12.39
CA GLU A 73 -13.20 8.21 -12.87
C GLU A 73 -13.09 9.74 -12.91
N GLY A 74 -12.48 10.33 -11.88
CA GLY A 74 -12.14 11.76 -11.88
C GLY A 74 -11.18 12.14 -13.00
N ALA A 75 -10.11 11.35 -13.20
CA ALA A 75 -9.10 11.64 -14.21
C ALA A 75 -9.66 11.56 -15.63
N ILE A 76 -10.52 10.57 -15.89
CA ILE A 76 -11.23 10.38 -17.17
C ILE A 76 -12.18 11.54 -17.42
N ALA A 77 -12.91 12.02 -16.39
CA ALA A 77 -13.79 13.17 -16.51
C ALA A 77 -13.03 14.45 -16.90
N ASP A 78 -11.78 14.58 -16.44
CA ASP A 78 -10.86 15.66 -16.82
C ASP A 78 -10.17 15.45 -18.18
N GLY A 79 -10.51 14.38 -18.90
CA GLY A 79 -10.01 14.06 -20.24
C GLY A 79 -8.62 13.41 -20.25
N LYS A 80 -8.17 12.84 -19.13
CA LYS A 80 -6.91 12.09 -19.06
C LYS A 80 -7.11 10.67 -19.57
N ASP A 81 -6.08 10.16 -20.23
CA ASP A 81 -6.02 8.76 -20.65
C ASP A 81 -5.53 7.92 -19.47
N VAL A 82 -6.26 6.86 -19.15
CA VAL A 82 -6.00 5.99 -18.00
C VAL A 82 -5.73 4.58 -18.52
N ASP A 83 -4.55 4.05 -18.20
CA ASP A 83 -4.20 2.68 -18.54
C ASP A 83 -5.13 1.70 -17.80
N PRO A 84 -5.85 0.81 -18.51
CA PRO A 84 -6.74 -0.16 -17.87
C PRO A 84 -6.02 -1.12 -16.92
N ASP A 85 -4.72 -1.39 -17.10
CA ASP A 85 -3.94 -2.25 -16.20
C ASP A 85 -3.59 -1.55 -14.87
N GLU A 86 -3.78 -0.23 -14.80
CA GLU A 86 -3.58 0.60 -13.62
C GLU A 86 -4.89 1.04 -12.95
N ARG A 87 -6.04 0.61 -13.45
CA ARG A 87 -7.32 1.00 -12.88
C ARG A 87 -7.43 0.59 -11.41
N GLY A 88 -7.88 1.52 -10.57
CA GLY A 88 -7.99 1.43 -9.12
C GLY A 88 -6.68 1.64 -8.39
N VAL A 89 -5.52 1.67 -9.06
CA VAL A 89 -4.23 1.77 -8.38
C VAL A 89 -4.08 3.16 -7.80
N VAL A 90 -4.02 3.26 -6.47
CA VAL A 90 -3.79 4.50 -5.73
C VAL A 90 -2.31 4.66 -5.39
N TYR A 91 -1.71 3.60 -4.85
CA TYR A 91 -0.33 3.62 -4.36
C TYR A 91 0.46 2.40 -4.83
N GLU A 92 1.76 2.59 -5.04
CA GLU A 92 2.72 1.47 -5.15
C GLU A 92 3.85 1.64 -4.13
N GLY A 93 4.39 0.53 -3.66
CA GLY A 93 5.47 0.55 -2.69
C GLY A 93 6.28 -0.73 -2.63
N LEU A 94 7.21 -0.73 -1.68
CA LEU A 94 8.04 -1.88 -1.33
C LEU A 94 7.74 -2.28 0.10
N ILE A 95 7.54 -3.57 0.34
CA ILE A 95 7.34 -4.14 1.67
C ILE A 95 8.33 -5.26 1.95
N TRP A 96 8.90 -5.22 3.14
CA TRP A 96 9.66 -6.30 3.72
C TRP A 96 8.91 -6.89 4.91
N THR A 97 8.89 -8.22 5.01
CA THR A 97 8.32 -9.00 6.12
C THR A 97 9.40 -9.95 6.62
N GLU A 98 9.44 -10.24 7.92
CA GLU A 98 10.35 -11.27 8.46
C GLU A 98 9.86 -12.69 8.12
N GLY A 99 8.54 -12.90 8.07
CA GLY A 99 7.92 -14.16 7.67
C GLY A 99 7.85 -14.38 6.16
N GLU A 100 7.46 -15.60 5.79
CA GLU A 100 7.22 -15.99 4.39
C GLU A 100 6.14 -15.11 3.73
N PRO A 101 6.26 -14.83 2.42
CA PRO A 101 5.23 -14.13 1.65
C PRO A 101 3.84 -14.78 1.76
N GLY A 102 2.82 -13.95 1.81
CA GLY A 102 1.42 -14.35 1.90
C GLY A 102 0.88 -14.43 3.33
N GLY A 103 1.68 -14.00 4.31
CA GLY A 103 1.28 -13.91 5.70
C GLY A 103 0.45 -12.67 6.00
N GLU A 104 -0.09 -12.58 7.21
CA GLU A 104 -0.95 -11.46 7.58
C GLU A 104 -0.22 -10.10 7.59
N ALA A 105 1.09 -10.10 7.81
CA ALA A 105 1.94 -8.92 7.74
C ALA A 105 1.96 -8.28 6.34
N ASP A 106 1.71 -9.06 5.28
CA ASP A 106 1.63 -8.55 3.91
C ASP A 106 0.44 -7.61 3.70
N PHE A 107 -0.60 -7.69 4.52
CA PHE A 107 -1.72 -6.75 4.43
C PHE A 107 -1.46 -5.45 5.20
N GLY A 108 -0.30 -5.32 5.85
CA GLY A 108 0.11 -4.14 6.62
C GLY A 108 -0.13 -2.81 5.89
N PRO A 109 0.42 -2.57 4.68
CA PRO A 109 0.26 -1.30 3.98
C PRO A 109 -1.19 -0.95 3.68
N LEU A 110 -2.00 -1.97 3.38
CA LEU A 110 -3.43 -1.81 3.14
C LEU A 110 -4.13 -1.32 4.41
N TYR A 111 -3.90 -1.97 5.55
CA TYR A 111 -4.58 -1.61 6.80
C TYR A 111 -4.00 -0.36 7.49
N ASP A 112 -2.70 -0.14 7.36
CA ASP A 112 -2.00 0.98 7.98
C ASP A 112 -2.29 2.30 7.27
N PHE A 113 -2.41 2.26 5.94
CA PHE A 113 -2.44 3.46 5.11
C PHE A 113 -3.54 3.43 4.04
N GLY A 114 -3.60 2.38 3.21
CA GLY A 114 -4.53 2.32 2.08
C GLY A 114 -6.01 2.50 2.46
N THR A 115 -6.55 1.60 3.28
CA THR A 115 -7.96 1.65 3.70
C THR A 115 -8.27 2.91 4.51
N PRO A 116 -7.43 3.35 5.47
CA PRO A 116 -7.68 4.61 6.19
C PRO A 116 -7.63 5.88 5.33
N ASN A 117 -6.73 5.94 4.34
CA ASN A 117 -6.45 7.18 3.60
C ASN A 117 -7.33 7.32 2.35
N TYR A 118 -7.40 6.25 1.53
CA TYR A 118 -8.10 6.26 0.24
C TYR A 118 -9.19 5.20 0.13
N GLY A 119 -9.52 4.51 1.23
CA GLY A 119 -10.53 3.45 1.18
C GLY A 119 -10.10 2.26 0.34
N CYS A 120 -8.79 2.05 0.14
CA CYS A 120 -8.30 0.91 -0.62
C CYS A 120 -8.88 -0.40 -0.05
N VAL A 121 -9.33 -1.25 -0.95
CA VAL A 121 -10.01 -2.52 -0.65
C VAL A 121 -9.14 -3.73 -0.96
N GLU A 122 -8.06 -3.54 -1.72
CA GLU A 122 -7.23 -4.61 -2.22
C GLU A 122 -5.74 -4.23 -2.17
N ILE A 123 -4.90 -5.23 -1.90
CA ILE A 123 -3.46 -5.17 -2.10
C ILE A 123 -3.05 -6.27 -3.07
N GLN A 124 -2.19 -5.90 -4.01
CA GLN A 124 -1.62 -6.83 -4.98
C GLN A 124 -0.10 -6.82 -4.91
N TYR A 125 0.49 -7.97 -5.21
CA TYR A 125 1.92 -8.20 -5.19
C TYR A 125 2.44 -8.60 -6.56
N ARG A 126 3.69 -8.26 -6.84
CA ARG A 126 4.32 -8.61 -8.12
C ARG A 126 4.88 -10.03 -8.09
N GLU A 127 4.28 -10.93 -8.84
CA GLU A 127 4.80 -12.28 -9.14
C GLU A 127 5.27 -12.35 -10.59
N GLY A 128 6.59 -12.31 -10.79
CA GLY A 128 7.18 -12.19 -12.12
C GLY A 128 6.66 -10.93 -12.83
N ASP A 129 5.97 -11.13 -13.96
CA ASP A 129 5.40 -10.04 -14.77
C ASP A 129 3.93 -9.74 -14.46
N ARG A 130 3.36 -10.30 -13.39
CA ARG A 130 1.94 -10.19 -13.07
C ARG A 130 1.70 -9.63 -11.68
N TRP A 131 0.60 -8.90 -11.53
CA TRP A 131 0.06 -8.52 -10.24
C TRP A 131 -0.91 -9.60 -9.78
N VAL A 132 -0.76 -10.05 -8.54
CA VAL A 132 -1.63 -11.05 -7.92
C VAL A 132 -2.20 -10.51 -6.63
N SER A 133 -3.49 -10.74 -6.41
CA SER A 133 -4.17 -10.42 -5.15
C SER A 133 -3.76 -11.42 -4.09
N LEU A 134 -3.66 -10.92 -2.85
CA LEU A 134 -3.39 -11.73 -1.67
C LEU A 134 -4.67 -12.01 -0.90
#